data_AF-A0A383EWC7-F1
#
_entry.id   AF-A0A383EWC7-F1
#
_cell.length_a   1.000
_cell.length_b   1.000
_cell.length_c   1.000
_cell.angle_alpha   90.00
_cell.angle_beta   90.00
_cell.angle_gamma   90.00
#
_symmetry.space_group_name_H-M   'P 1'
#
loop_
_entity.id
_entity.type
_entity.pdbx_description
1 polymer ?
#
loop_
_entity_poly.entity_id
_entity_poly.type
_entity_poly.pdbx_seq_one_letter_code
_entity_poly.pdbx_strand_id
1 'polypeptide(L)'
;KEDYGRFWRQDLITSSLFAIPEQEIVETFALFAILKQVEVPTRIIPFRIKDSDSYVKKKATLKVSGEAYIFGLLDCVGELGRIIHDSQNRTEFVVQIFKQMEELYVELERFREFPNRKDPKIKIKNYANLKYRIDQCGGQVVKSRELLGKLGTRIPKHGPYG
;
A
#
# COMPACT_ATOMS: atom_id res chain seq x y z
N LYS A 1 -29.79 -18.50 -19.73
CA LYS A 1 -28.34 -18.22 -19.86
C LYS A 1 -28.01 -17.18 -18.82
N GLU A 2 -27.46 -17.66 -17.71
CA GLU A 2 -27.18 -16.90 -16.50
C GLU A 2 -26.09 -15.86 -16.79
N ASP A 3 -26.38 -14.62 -16.43
CA ASP A 3 -25.50 -13.48 -16.65
C ASP A 3 -24.40 -13.46 -15.58
N TYR A 4 -23.46 -14.43 -15.70
CA TYR A 4 -22.34 -14.58 -14.79
C TYR A 4 -21.55 -13.27 -14.65
N GLY A 5 -21.45 -12.44 -15.69
CA GLY A 5 -20.71 -11.17 -15.61
C GLY A 5 -21.27 -10.15 -14.60
N ARG A 6 -22.58 -10.20 -14.30
CA ARG A 6 -23.25 -9.23 -13.43
C ARG A 6 -23.12 -9.59 -11.95
N PHE A 7 -23.24 -10.88 -11.62
CA PHE A 7 -23.09 -11.39 -10.25
C PHE A 7 -21.63 -11.33 -9.77
N TRP A 8 -20.66 -11.65 -10.63
CA TRP A 8 -19.24 -11.56 -10.28
C TRP A 8 -18.80 -10.11 -10.01
N ARG A 9 -19.30 -9.13 -10.78
CA ARG A 9 -19.05 -7.71 -10.47
C ARG A 9 -19.62 -7.33 -9.10
N GLN A 10 -20.81 -7.81 -8.76
CA GLN A 10 -21.42 -7.52 -7.48
C GLN A 10 -20.60 -8.13 -6.33
N ASP A 11 -20.23 -9.41 -6.41
CA ASP A 11 -19.46 -10.13 -5.38
C ASP A 11 -18.01 -9.62 -5.20
N LEU A 12 -17.37 -9.16 -6.29
CA LEU A 12 -16.07 -8.50 -6.22
C LEU A 12 -16.15 -7.11 -5.59
N ILE A 13 -17.28 -6.40 -5.73
CA ILE A 13 -17.51 -5.06 -5.17
C ILE A 13 -18.00 -5.13 -3.71
N THR A 14 -18.71 -6.19 -3.32
CA THR A 14 -19.29 -6.35 -1.97
C THR A 14 -18.44 -7.15 -0.99
N SER A 15 -17.47 -7.94 -1.48
CA SER A 15 -16.51 -8.59 -0.59
C SER A 15 -15.49 -7.58 -0.08
N SER A 16 -15.30 -7.55 1.23
CA SER A 16 -14.17 -6.90 1.93
C SER A 16 -12.78 -7.37 1.45
N LEU A 17 -12.70 -8.19 0.39
CA LEU A 17 -11.48 -8.62 -0.28
C LEU A 17 -10.96 -7.58 -1.28
N PHE A 18 -11.80 -6.66 -1.79
CA PHE A 18 -11.36 -5.51 -2.59
C PHE A 18 -11.59 -4.24 -1.79
N ALA A 19 -10.58 -3.82 -1.03
CA ALA A 19 -10.56 -2.52 -0.38
C ALA A 19 -10.44 -1.41 -1.46
N ILE A 20 -11.48 -1.15 -2.26
CA ILE A 20 -11.49 -0.19 -3.39
C ILE A 20 -10.41 -0.49 -4.46
N PRO A 21 -10.77 -0.85 -5.71
CA PRO A 21 -9.81 -1.19 -6.77
C PRO A 21 -8.67 -0.17 -7.01
N GLU A 22 -8.91 1.12 -6.76
CA GLU A 22 -7.86 2.14 -6.82
C GLU A 22 -6.77 1.97 -5.74
N GLN A 23 -7.12 1.53 -4.51
CA GLN A 23 -6.14 1.29 -3.44
C GLN A 23 -5.25 0.11 -3.78
N GLU A 24 -5.85 -0.99 -4.23
CA GLU A 24 -5.13 -2.21 -4.66
C GLU A 24 -4.13 -1.91 -5.79
N ILE A 25 -4.54 -1.07 -6.76
CA ILE A 25 -3.65 -0.63 -7.84
C ILE A 25 -2.50 0.20 -7.25
N VAL A 26 -2.78 1.13 -6.34
CA VAL A 26 -1.73 1.95 -5.70
C VAL A 26 -0.76 1.08 -4.91
N GLU A 27 -1.26 0.18 -4.07
CA GLU A 27 -0.46 -0.76 -3.29
C GLU A 27 0.48 -1.56 -4.20
N THR A 28 -0.09 -2.20 -5.23
CA THR A 28 0.66 -3.06 -6.15
C THR A 28 1.80 -2.29 -6.85
N PHE A 29 1.50 -1.09 -7.35
CA PHE A 29 2.49 -0.28 -8.06
C PHE A 29 3.53 0.34 -7.13
N ALA A 30 3.14 0.77 -5.93
CA ALA A 30 4.07 1.26 -4.91
C ALA A 30 5.02 0.14 -4.44
N LEU A 31 4.47 -1.05 -4.17
CA LEU A 31 5.25 -2.22 -3.79
C LEU A 31 6.27 -2.58 -4.87
N PHE A 32 5.83 -2.64 -6.12
CA PHE A 32 6.72 -2.93 -7.24
C PHE A 32 7.82 -1.87 -7.39
N ALA A 33 7.49 -0.59 -7.22
CA ALA A 33 8.45 0.50 -7.29
C ALA A 33 9.53 0.36 -6.20
N ILE A 34 9.13 0.08 -4.95
CA ILE A 34 10.04 -0.11 -3.82
C ILE A 34 10.94 -1.33 -4.03
N LEU A 35 10.37 -2.46 -4.45
CA LEU A 35 11.15 -3.68 -4.75
C LEU A 35 12.16 -3.46 -5.89
N LYS A 36 11.84 -2.57 -6.83
CA LYS A 36 12.70 -2.17 -7.96
C LYS A 36 13.64 -1.01 -7.62
N GLN A 37 13.53 -0.41 -6.43
CA GLN A 37 14.29 0.77 -6.01
C GLN A 37 14.12 1.95 -6.96
N VAL A 38 12.89 2.15 -7.43
CA VAL A 38 12.49 3.30 -8.23
C VAL A 38 11.47 4.14 -7.47
N GLU A 39 11.24 5.36 -7.95
CA GLU A 39 10.31 6.30 -7.33
C GLU A 39 8.89 5.71 -7.26
N VAL A 40 8.27 5.81 -6.07
CA VAL A 40 6.87 5.44 -5.86
C VAL A 40 6.00 6.35 -6.73
N PRO A 41 5.09 5.80 -7.56
CA PRO A 41 4.31 6.62 -8.47
C PRO A 41 3.41 7.59 -7.71
N THR A 42 3.22 8.77 -8.30
CA THR A 42 2.21 9.72 -7.83
C THR A 42 0.78 9.18 -8.08
N ARG A 43 -0.23 9.99 -7.80
CA ARG A 43 -1.64 9.67 -8.10
C ARG A 43 -1.95 9.41 -9.58
N ILE A 44 -1.00 9.66 -10.49
CA ILE A 44 -1.13 9.37 -11.91
C ILE A 44 -0.28 8.13 -12.21
N ILE A 45 -0.95 6.98 -12.31
CA ILE A 45 -0.28 5.68 -12.46
C ILE A 45 -0.17 5.35 -13.96
N PRO A 46 1.06 5.16 -14.49
CA PRO A 46 1.24 4.79 -15.88
C PRO A 46 0.89 3.32 -16.11
N PHE A 47 0.09 3.05 -17.13
CA PHE A 47 -0.24 1.70 -17.57
C PHE A 47 -0.13 1.55 -19.09
N ARG A 48 -0.17 0.31 -19.56
CA ARG A 48 -0.21 -0.02 -20.99
C ARG A 48 -1.52 -0.71 -21.29
N ILE A 49 -2.33 -0.12 -22.15
CA ILE A 49 -3.55 -0.75 -22.67
C ILE A 49 -3.30 -1.34 -24.03
N LYS A 50 -3.89 -2.52 -24.25
CA LYS A 50 -3.98 -3.12 -25.57
C LYS A 50 -5.08 -2.37 -26.33
N ASP A 51 -4.82 -2.01 -27.57
CA ASP A 51 -5.87 -1.59 -28.49
C ASP A 51 -6.84 -2.76 -28.73
N SER A 52 -8.15 -2.52 -28.81
CA SER A 52 -9.14 -3.59 -29.04
C SER A 52 -8.85 -4.37 -30.32
N ASP A 53 -8.33 -3.67 -31.33
CA ASP A 53 -8.18 -4.19 -32.68
C ASP A 53 -6.71 -4.46 -33.06
N SER A 54 -5.75 -4.32 -32.14
CA SER A 54 -4.34 -4.60 -32.43
C SER A 54 -3.54 -5.15 -31.23
N TYR A 55 -2.41 -5.79 -31.51
CA TYR A 55 -1.44 -6.19 -30.47
C TYR A 55 -0.53 -5.04 -30.02
N VAL A 56 -0.76 -3.81 -30.51
CA VAL A 56 0.02 -2.64 -30.13
C VAL A 56 -0.42 -2.15 -28.75
N LYS A 57 0.53 -2.06 -27.82
CA LYS A 57 0.31 -1.52 -26.47
C LYS A 57 0.48 -0.01 -26.48
N LYS A 58 -0.58 0.74 -26.16
CA LYS A 58 -0.54 2.20 -26.02
C LYS A 58 -0.27 2.59 -24.57
N LYS A 59 0.56 3.62 -24.36
CA LYS A 59 0.75 4.23 -23.04
C LYS A 59 -0.54 4.94 -22.64
N ALA A 60 -0.96 4.75 -21.40
CA ALA A 60 -2.10 5.42 -20.82
C ALA A 60 -1.86 5.63 -19.31
N THR A 61 -2.75 6.37 -18.65
CA THR A 61 -2.57 6.79 -17.25
C THR A 61 -3.87 6.69 -16.48
N LEU A 62 -3.81 6.24 -15.23
CA LEU A 62 -4.94 6.19 -14.30
C LEU A 62 -4.73 7.28 -13.27
N LYS A 63 -5.65 8.23 -13.17
CA LYS A 63 -5.65 9.18 -12.05
C LYS A 63 -6.52 8.62 -10.94
N VAL A 64 -5.91 8.13 -9.87
CA VAL A 64 -6.62 7.62 -8.70
C VAL A 64 -7.08 8.75 -7.77
N SER A 65 -8.11 8.49 -6.97
CA SER A 65 -8.56 9.39 -5.91
C SER A 65 -7.48 9.58 -4.84
N GLY A 66 -7.52 10.71 -4.14
CA GLY A 66 -6.51 11.02 -3.11
C GLY A 66 -6.63 10.08 -1.91
N GLU A 67 -7.86 9.76 -1.53
CA GLU A 67 -8.16 8.80 -0.47
C GLU A 67 -7.61 7.42 -0.82
N ALA A 68 -7.91 6.90 -2.01
CA ALA A 68 -7.41 5.60 -2.42
C ALA A 68 -5.87 5.56 -2.51
N TYR A 69 -5.25 6.66 -2.93
CA TYR A 69 -3.79 6.77 -2.94
C TYR A 69 -3.19 6.62 -1.55
N ILE A 70 -3.68 7.36 -0.56
CA ILE A 70 -3.14 7.28 0.81
C ILE A 70 -3.40 5.91 1.43
N PHE A 71 -4.61 5.35 1.29
CA PHE A 71 -4.91 4.04 1.85
C PHE A 71 -4.12 2.91 1.17
N GLY A 72 -3.95 2.94 -0.15
CA GLY A 72 -3.12 1.96 -0.85
C GLY A 72 -1.63 2.04 -0.48
N LEU A 73 -1.10 3.24 -0.20
CA LEU A 73 0.25 3.37 0.36
C LEU A 73 0.37 2.81 1.78
N LEU A 74 -0.68 2.95 2.61
CA LEU A 74 -0.74 2.34 3.94
C LEU A 74 -0.80 0.80 3.86
N ASP A 75 -1.57 0.25 2.91
CA ASP A 75 -1.57 -1.21 2.65
C ASP A 75 -0.18 -1.68 2.17
N CYS A 76 0.49 -0.91 1.30
CA CYS A 76 1.86 -1.19 0.89
C CYS A 76 2.83 -1.27 2.07
N VAL A 77 2.74 -0.40 3.08
CA VAL A 77 3.56 -0.52 4.31
C VAL A 77 3.32 -1.86 4.99
N GLY A 78 2.07 -2.32 5.06
CA GLY A 78 1.74 -3.62 5.63
C GLY A 78 2.33 -4.79 4.85
N GLU A 79 2.29 -4.73 3.53
CA GLU A 79 2.87 -5.77 2.67
C GLU A 79 4.41 -5.81 2.75
N LEU A 80 5.07 -4.65 2.85
CA LEU A 80 6.52 -4.59 3.11
C LEU A 80 6.88 -5.27 4.43
N GLY A 81 6.04 -5.10 5.47
CA GLY A 81 6.20 -5.80 6.75
C GLY A 81 6.15 -7.32 6.60
N ARG A 82 5.25 -7.86 5.78
CA ARG A 82 5.18 -9.30 5.47
C ARG A 82 6.43 -9.76 4.71
N ILE A 83 6.86 -9.01 3.70
CA ILE A 83 8.07 -9.34 2.92
C ILE A 83 9.33 -9.38 3.81
N ILE A 84 9.48 -8.42 4.73
CA ILE A 84 10.59 -8.41 5.69
C ILE A 84 10.53 -9.65 6.58
N HIS A 85 9.35 -10.00 7.08
CA HIS A 85 9.14 -11.19 7.90
C HIS A 85 9.49 -12.48 7.15
N ASP A 86 9.11 -12.59 5.88
CA ASP A 86 9.28 -13.83 5.11
C ASP A 86 10.69 -13.95 4.49
N SER A 87 11.45 -12.86 4.44
CA SER A 87 12.77 -12.78 3.79
C SER A 87 13.95 -12.72 4.76
N GLN A 88 13.78 -13.15 6.01
CA GLN A 88 14.80 -13.03 7.07
C GLN A 88 16.16 -13.65 6.73
N ASN A 89 16.19 -14.62 5.82
CA ASN A 89 17.42 -15.25 5.31
C ASN A 89 18.23 -14.35 4.35
N ARG A 90 17.69 -13.19 3.94
CA ARG A 90 18.33 -12.23 3.01
C ARG A 90 18.55 -10.90 3.72
N THR A 91 19.50 -10.87 4.65
CA THR A 91 19.73 -9.76 5.59
C THR A 91 19.88 -8.39 4.92
N GLU A 92 20.70 -8.28 3.87
CA GLU A 92 20.90 -7.00 3.16
C GLU A 92 19.61 -6.51 2.48
N PHE A 93 18.87 -7.43 1.85
CA PHE A 93 17.59 -7.14 1.22
C PHE A 93 16.57 -6.64 2.24
N VAL A 94 16.41 -7.32 3.39
CA VAL A 94 15.42 -6.90 4.40
C VAL A 94 15.77 -5.56 5.05
N VAL A 95 17.06 -5.26 5.26
CA VAL A 95 17.50 -3.94 5.75
C VAL A 95 17.16 -2.85 4.73
N GLN A 96 17.38 -3.12 3.44
CA GLN A 96 17.03 -2.18 2.39
C GLN A 96 15.52 -1.93 2.28
N ILE A 97 14.72 -2.99 2.29
CA ILE A 97 13.26 -2.89 2.25
C ILE A 97 12.74 -2.16 3.48
N PHE A 98 13.28 -2.43 4.67
CA PHE A 98 12.89 -1.72 5.88
C PHE A 98 13.18 -0.22 5.82
N LYS A 99 14.32 0.20 5.26
CA LYS A 99 14.63 1.62 5.09
C LYS A 99 13.56 2.32 4.24
N GLN A 100 13.16 1.70 3.14
CA GLN A 100 12.09 2.23 2.28
C GLN A 100 10.71 2.20 2.97
N MET A 101 10.40 1.15 3.72
CA MET A 101 9.17 1.04 4.53
C MET A 101 9.09 2.16 5.57
N GLU A 102 10.19 2.45 6.26
CA GLU A 102 10.27 3.53 7.25
C GLU A 102 10.13 4.90 6.59
N GLU A 103 10.87 5.18 5.52
CA GLU A 103 10.77 6.44 4.78
C GLU A 103 9.35 6.71 4.28
N LEU A 104 8.69 5.69 3.71
CA LEU A 104 7.30 5.77 3.29
C LEU A 104 6.37 6.05 4.47
N TYR A 105 6.55 5.36 5.59
CA TYR A 105 5.68 5.54 6.75
C TYR A 105 5.81 6.95 7.37
N VAL A 106 7.02 7.51 7.43
CA VAL A 106 7.24 8.88 7.95
C VAL A 106 6.47 9.92 7.14
N GLU A 107 6.44 9.77 5.81
CA GLU A 107 5.62 10.64 4.95
C GLU A 107 4.12 10.44 5.20
N LEU A 108 3.68 9.19 5.41
CA LEU A 108 2.28 8.88 5.68
C LEU A 108 1.81 9.32 7.07
N GLU A 109 2.70 9.35 8.06
CA GLU A 109 2.39 9.79 9.43
C GLU A 109 1.91 11.25 9.47
N ARG A 110 2.40 12.10 8.56
CA ARG A 110 1.97 13.51 8.43
C ARG A 110 0.46 13.64 8.21
N PHE A 111 -0.17 12.64 7.59
CA PHE A 111 -1.61 12.65 7.35
C PHE A 111 -2.45 12.41 8.61
N ARG A 112 -1.83 12.11 9.75
CA ARG A 112 -2.48 11.96 11.05
C ARG A 112 -3.14 13.24 11.56
N GLU A 113 -2.67 14.41 11.09
CA GLU A 113 -3.23 15.71 11.42
C GLU A 113 -4.64 15.92 10.83
N PHE A 114 -5.00 15.17 9.78
CA PHE A 114 -6.31 15.28 9.16
C PHE A 114 -7.38 14.55 9.98
N PRO A 115 -8.56 15.15 10.18
CA PRO A 115 -9.65 14.48 10.86
C PRO A 115 -10.15 13.29 10.02
N ASN A 116 -10.54 12.21 10.70
CA ASN A 116 -11.23 11.11 10.04
C ASN A 116 -12.52 11.64 9.38
N ARG A 117 -12.76 11.25 8.12
CA ARG A 117 -14.00 11.59 7.43
C ARG A 117 -15.17 10.92 8.15
N LYS A 118 -16.01 11.72 8.81
CA LYS A 118 -17.32 11.27 9.29
C LYS A 118 -18.27 11.31 8.10
N ASP A 119 -18.39 10.24 7.33
CA ASP A 119 -19.45 10.15 6.32
C ASP A 119 -20.78 9.76 7.02
N PRO A 120 -21.79 10.64 7.05
CA PRO A 120 -23.06 10.36 7.72
C PRO A 120 -23.85 9.21 7.09
N LYS A 121 -23.53 8.83 5.84
CA LYS A 121 -24.21 7.76 5.09
C LYS A 121 -23.55 6.39 5.25
N ILE A 122 -22.31 6.33 5.75
CA ILE A 122 -21.58 5.08 5.97
C ILE A 122 -21.71 4.69 7.45
N LYS A 123 -22.68 3.82 7.76
CA LYS A 123 -22.94 3.32 9.13
C LYS A 123 -22.00 2.17 9.56
N ILE A 124 -20.96 1.87 8.79
CA ILE A 124 -20.07 0.74 9.05
C ILE A 124 -18.84 1.27 9.81
N LYS A 125 -18.64 0.82 11.05
CA LYS A 125 -17.59 1.29 11.97
C LYS A 125 -16.14 1.13 11.45
N ASN A 126 -15.92 0.40 10.35
CA ASN A 126 -14.63 -0.23 10.07
C ASN A 126 -13.90 0.23 8.79
N TYR A 127 -14.47 1.11 7.97
CA TYR A 127 -13.76 1.65 6.80
C TYR A 127 -13.72 3.18 6.89
N ALA A 128 -12.53 3.76 6.74
CA ALA A 128 -12.18 5.19 6.83
C ALA A 128 -11.77 5.76 8.21
N ASN A 129 -11.09 4.98 9.05
CA ASN A 129 -10.31 5.57 10.15
C ASN A 129 -8.83 5.65 9.74
N LEU A 130 -8.49 6.72 9.02
CA LEU A 130 -7.14 7.02 8.57
C LEU A 130 -6.15 6.97 9.74
N LYS A 131 -6.51 7.55 10.89
CA LYS A 131 -5.68 7.51 12.09
C LYS A 131 -5.41 6.09 12.57
N TYR A 132 -6.44 5.26 12.67
CA TYR A 132 -6.29 3.85 13.05
C TYR A 132 -5.38 3.08 12.09
N ARG A 133 -5.52 3.32 10.79
CA ARG A 133 -4.67 2.67 9.77
C ARG A 133 -3.22 3.12 9.87
N ILE A 134 -2.96 4.42 10.07
CA ILE A 134 -1.62 4.95 10.36
C ILE A 134 -1.04 4.31 11.63
N ASP A 135 -1.85 4.14 12.68
CA ASP A 135 -1.42 3.49 13.93
C ASP A 135 -1.04 2.01 13.70
N GLN A 136 -1.82 1.28 12.89
CA GLN A 136 -1.49 -0.11 12.53
C GLN A 136 -0.16 -0.20 11.75
N CYS A 137 0.04 0.68 10.76
CA CYS A 137 1.29 0.76 10.01
C CYS A 137 2.49 1.08 10.91
N GLY A 138 2.32 2.00 11.87
CA GLY A 138 3.36 2.31 12.86
C GLY A 138 3.73 1.10 13.71
N GLY A 139 2.74 0.35 14.18
CA GLY A 139 2.96 -0.91 14.87
C GLY A 139 3.73 -1.94 14.03
N GLN A 140 3.51 -1.98 12.71
CA GLN A 140 4.25 -2.85 11.80
C GLN A 140 5.71 -2.39 11.62
N VAL A 141 5.96 -1.08 11.45
CA VAL A 141 7.33 -0.53 11.35
C VAL A 141 8.13 -0.89 12.61
N VAL A 142 7.55 -0.72 13.80
CA VAL A 142 8.22 -1.08 15.07
C VAL A 142 8.55 -2.58 15.11
N LYS A 143 7.59 -3.45 14.77
CA LYS A 143 7.82 -4.91 14.73
C LYS A 143 8.91 -5.31 13.73
N SER A 144 8.93 -4.71 12.55
CA SER A 144 9.97 -4.96 11.53
C SER A 144 11.35 -4.52 12.03
N ARG A 145 11.43 -3.37 12.72
CA ARG A 145 12.68 -2.88 13.35
C ARG A 145 13.19 -3.85 14.42
N GLU A 146 12.32 -4.30 15.32
CA GLU A 146 12.66 -5.28 16.36
C GLU A 146 13.17 -6.59 15.75
N LEU A 147 12.52 -7.07 14.68
CA LEU A 147 12.94 -8.27 13.96
C LEU A 147 14.35 -8.12 13.39
N LEU A 148 14.61 -7.01 12.72
CA LEU A 148 15.94 -6.70 12.18
C LEU A 148 17.01 -6.58 13.28
N GLY A 149 16.66 -6.05 14.46
CA GLY A 149 17.55 -6.02 15.62
C GLY A 149 17.93 -7.43 16.10
N LYS A 150 16.96 -8.36 16.13
CA LYS A 150 17.21 -9.78 16.46
C LYS A 150 18.11 -10.49 15.44
N LEU A 151 18.07 -10.06 14.17
CA LEU A 151 18.96 -10.55 13.12
C LEU A 151 20.39 -9.98 13.22
N GLY A 152 20.70 -9.17 14.24
CA GLY A 152 22.03 -8.58 14.44
C GLY A 152 22.37 -7.48 13.44
N THR A 153 21.37 -6.92 12.75
CA THR A 153 21.58 -5.88 11.74
C THR A 153 21.78 -4.52 12.40
N ARG A 154 22.73 -3.73 11.86
CA ARG A 154 22.90 -2.33 12.26
C ARG A 154 21.84 -1.48 11.58
N ILE A 155 20.70 -1.28 12.23
CA ILE A 155 19.69 -0.32 11.79
C ILE A 155 20.13 1.08 12.27
N PRO A 156 20.22 2.10 11.39
CA PRO A 156 20.48 3.46 11.80
C PRO A 156 19.43 3.94 12.82
N LYS A 157 19.88 4.56 13.93
CA LYS A 157 19.03 5.12 14.98
C LYS A 157 18.47 6.52 14.64
N HIS A 158 18.65 7.01 13.41
CA HIS A 158 18.37 8.40 13.06
C HIS A 158 16.99 8.63 12.41
N GLY A 159 16.10 7.63 12.42
CA GLY A 159 14.69 7.81 12.07
C GLY A 159 13.86 8.27 13.28
N PRO A 160 12.63 8.77 13.08
CA PRO A 160 11.75 9.20 14.18
C PRO A 160 11.35 8.08 15.17
N TYR A 161 11.71 6.83 14.87
CA TYR A 161 11.50 5.64 15.71
C TYR A 161 12.82 4.99 16.19
N GLY A 162 13.90 5.78 16.29
CA GLY A 162 15.24 5.37 16.75
C GLY A 162 15.53 5.60 18.23
#